data_AF-A0A0A1VYE9-F1
#
_entry.id   AF-A0A0A1VYE9-F1
#
_cell.length_a   1.000
_cell.length_b   1.000
_cell.length_c   1.000
_cell.angle_alpha   90.00
_cell.angle_beta   90.00
_cell.angle_gamma   90.00
#
_symmetry.space_group_name_H-M   'P 1'
#
loop_
_entity.id
_entity.type
_entity.pdbx_description
1 polymer ?
#
loop_
_entity_poly.entity_id
_entity_poly.type
_entity_poly.pdbx_seq_one_letter_code
_entity_poly.pdbx_strand_id
1 'polypeptide(L)'
;MVENLAVKNMVKNPQLSQAISDVSWGEITRQLAYKCRWYGRNYIEIDRWFPSSKRCSNCGHIALKDAVKYSTVGLSNLWNTP
;
A
#
# COMPACT_ATOMS: atom_id res chain seq x y z
N MET A 1 -0.19 -13.13 -5.93
CA MET A 1 0.62 -12.17 -5.13
C MET A 1 -0.36 -11.43 -4.24
N VAL A 2 -0.20 -11.54 -2.92
CA VAL A 2 -1.10 -10.99 -1.90
C VAL A 2 -0.28 -10.08 -0.98
N GLU A 3 -0.83 -8.94 -0.56
CA GLU A 3 -0.16 -8.05 0.40
C GLU A 3 -0.30 -8.58 1.82
N ASN A 4 0.78 -8.54 2.62
CA ASN A 4 0.73 -8.85 4.06
C ASN A 4 0.00 -7.72 4.81
N LEU A 5 -1.33 -7.84 4.84
CA LEU A 5 -2.20 -6.87 5.48
C LEU A 5 -2.34 -7.20 6.97
N ALA A 6 -2.05 -6.23 7.83
CA ALA A 6 -2.18 -6.40 9.29
C ALA A 6 -3.65 -6.39 9.72
N VAL A 7 -4.41 -7.45 9.44
CA VAL A 7 -5.86 -7.54 9.72
C VAL A 7 -6.18 -7.14 11.16
N LYS A 8 -5.37 -7.62 12.13
CA LYS A 8 -5.49 -7.25 13.56
C LYS A 8 -5.37 -5.74 13.83
N ASN A 9 -4.57 -5.02 13.05
CA ASN A 9 -4.45 -3.56 13.19
C ASN A 9 -5.57 -2.81 12.46
N MET A 10 -6.10 -3.36 11.37
CA MET A 10 -7.20 -2.72 10.65
C MET A 10 -8.51 -2.76 11.43
N VAL A 11 -8.77 -3.87 12.13
CA VAL A 11 -9.95 -4.03 13.00
C VAL A 11 -9.94 -3.07 14.20
N LYS A 12 -8.80 -2.46 14.54
CA LYS A 12 -8.73 -1.44 15.59
C LYS A 12 -9.43 -0.13 15.22
N ASN A 13 -9.71 0.12 13.93
CA ASN A 13 -10.48 1.29 13.53
C ASN A 13 -11.99 1.01 13.73
N PRO A 14 -12.66 1.66 14.69
CA PRO A 14 -14.05 1.37 15.03
C PRO A 14 -15.05 1.69 13.91
N GLN A 15 -14.68 2.55 12.95
CA GLN A 15 -15.55 2.89 11.80
C GLN A 15 -15.50 1.82 10.70
N LEU A 16 -14.38 1.10 10.59
CA LEU A 16 -14.15 0.13 9.52
C LEU A 16 -14.13 -1.32 10.02
N SER A 17 -14.07 -1.52 11.34
CA SER A 17 -13.94 -2.84 11.98
C SER A 17 -15.04 -3.81 11.57
N GLN A 18 -16.29 -3.34 11.45
CA GLN A 18 -17.43 -4.15 11.03
C GLN A 18 -17.24 -4.65 9.59
N ALA A 19 -17.05 -3.73 8.63
CA ALA A 19 -16.86 -4.08 7.23
C ALA A 19 -15.64 -4.97 7.00
N ILE A 20 -14.56 -4.77 7.76
CA ILE A 20 -13.35 -5.62 7.69
C ILE A 20 -13.62 -7.02 8.26
N SER A 21 -14.42 -7.13 9.31
CA SER A 21 -14.76 -8.41 9.94
C SER A 21 -15.73 -9.21 9.07
N ASP A 22 -16.71 -8.55 8.45
CA ASP A 22 -17.70 -9.19 7.57
C ASP A 22 -17.04 -9.89 6.37
N VAL A 23 -15.96 -9.30 5.84
CA VAL A 23 -15.21 -9.84 4.70
C VAL A 23 -14.31 -11.04 5.09
N SER A 24 -14.03 -11.25 6.38
CA SER A 24 -13.25 -12.39 6.87
C SER A 24 -11.88 -12.56 6.17
N TRP A 25 -11.10 -11.48 6.10
CA TRP A 25 -9.81 -11.43 5.38
C TRP A 25 -8.84 -12.59 5.68
N GLY A 26 -8.83 -13.13 6.90
CA GLY A 26 -8.01 -14.28 7.26
C GLY A 26 -8.45 -15.59 6.57
N GLU A 27 -9.74 -15.76 6.32
CA GLU A 27 -10.27 -16.92 5.61
C GLU A 27 -9.98 -16.81 4.11
N ILE A 28 -10.05 -15.60 3.54
CA ILE A 28 -9.71 -15.34 2.14
C ILE A 28 -8.26 -15.74 1.86
N THR A 29 -7.30 -15.30 2.70
CA THR A 29 -5.89 -15.67 2.51
C THR A 29 -5.66 -17.17 2.69
N ARG A 30 -6.35 -17.82 3.64
CA ARG A 30 -6.31 -19.28 3.83
C ARG A 30 -6.78 -20.03 2.58
N GLN A 31 -7.90 -19.62 2.00
CA GLN A 31 -8.49 -20.22 0.79
C GLN A 31 -7.60 -20.01 -0.43
N LEU A 32 -7.02 -18.82 -0.58
CA LEU A 32 -6.06 -18.53 -1.65
C LEU A 32 -4.81 -19.40 -1.54
N ALA A 33 -4.22 -19.50 -0.34
CA ALA A 33 -3.07 -20.37 -0.12
C ALA A 33 -3.40 -21.85 -0.39
N TYR A 34 -4.58 -22.30 0.03
CA TYR A 34 -5.07 -23.65 -0.26
C TYR A 34 -5.22 -23.90 -1.77
N LYS A 35 -5.92 -23.03 -2.50
CA LYS A 35 -6.11 -23.15 -3.95
C LYS A 35 -4.80 -23.05 -4.70
N CYS A 36 -3.91 -22.13 -4.34
CA CYS A 36 -2.58 -22.02 -4.95
C CYS A 36 -1.78 -23.32 -4.79
N ARG A 37 -1.78 -23.92 -3.59
CA ARG A 37 -1.17 -25.24 -3.38
C ARG A 37 -1.79 -26.32 -4.25
N TRP A 38 -3.13 -26.34 -4.34
CA TRP A 38 -3.84 -27.34 -5.13
C TRP A 38 -3.53 -27.26 -6.63
N TYR A 39 -3.42 -26.04 -7.18
CA TYR A 39 -3.08 -25.82 -8.58
C TYR A 39 -1.57 -25.72 -8.87
N GLY A 40 -0.71 -25.99 -7.88
CA GLY A 40 0.75 -25.89 -8.04
C GLY A 40 1.24 -24.46 -8.36
N ARG A 41 0.50 -23.44 -7.94
CA ARG A 41 0.83 -22.02 -8.18
C ARG A 41 1.56 -21.41 -6.99
N ASN A 42 2.46 -20.47 -7.29
CA ASN A 42 3.20 -19.74 -6.26
C ASN A 42 2.28 -18.74 -5.53
N TYR A 43 2.10 -18.95 -4.23
CA TYR A 43 1.52 -17.98 -3.32
C TYR A 43 2.66 -17.13 -2.74
N ILE A 44 2.78 -15.89 -3.22
CA ILE A 44 3.78 -14.93 -2.76
C ILE A 44 3.06 -13.88 -1.92
N GLU A 45 3.43 -13.81 -0.64
CA GLU A 45 2.99 -12.76 0.27
C GLU A 45 4.04 -11.66 0.30
N ILE A 46 3.64 -10.44 -0.04
CA ILE A 46 4.55 -9.29 -0.14
C ILE A 46 4.70 -8.68 1.24
N ASP A 47 5.92 -8.30 1.60
CA ASP A 47 6.20 -7.68 2.88
C ASP A 47 5.43 -6.36 3.08
N ARG A 48 5.07 -6.08 4.33
CA ARG A 48 4.25 -4.95 4.75
C ARG A 48 4.88 -3.59 4.46
N TRP A 49 6.21 -3.53 4.43
CA TRP A 49 6.95 -2.29 4.19
C TRP A 49 7.14 -1.99 2.70
N PHE A 50 6.62 -2.86 1.82
CA PHE A 50 6.63 -2.60 0.40
C PHE A 50 5.64 -1.46 0.06
N PRO A 51 6.09 -0.35 -0.56
CA PRO A 51 5.25 0.80 -0.81
C PRO A 51 4.37 0.61 -2.05
N SER A 52 3.62 -0.49 -2.16
CA SER A 52 2.72 -0.75 -3.30
C SER A 52 1.59 0.27 -3.38
N SER A 53 0.92 0.55 -2.27
CA SER A 53 -0.22 1.48 -2.20
C SER A 53 0.16 2.96 -2.28
N LYS A 54 1.46 3.28 -2.09
CA LYS A 54 2.01 4.64 -2.18
C LYS A 54 2.81 4.89 -3.45
N ARG A 55 3.02 3.86 -4.27
CA ARG A 55 3.74 3.93 -5.54
C ARG A 55 2.74 4.03 -6.67
N CYS A 56 2.81 5.12 -7.44
CA CYS A 56 2.01 5.24 -8.65
C CYS A 56 2.40 4.13 -9.63
N SER A 57 1.42 3.35 -10.08
CA SER A 57 1.63 2.28 -11.07
C SER A 57 2.09 2.79 -12.43
N ASN A 58 1.77 4.04 -12.76
CA ASN A 58 2.11 4.66 -14.05
C ASN A 58 3.51 5.30 -14.06
N CYS A 59 3.93 5.94 -12.97
CA CYS A 59 5.18 6.73 -12.95
C CYS A 59 6.19 6.33 -11.88
N GLY A 60 5.89 5.33 -11.04
CA GLY A 60 6.81 4.84 -10.01
C GLY A 60 7.04 5.81 -8.84
N HIS A 61 6.42 6.99 -8.86
CA HIS A 61 6.55 7.99 -7.79
C HIS A 61 5.98 7.46 -6.48
N ILE A 62 6.78 7.51 -5.42
CA ILE A 62 6.39 7.10 -4.07
C ILE A 62 5.99 8.37 -3.30
N ALA A 63 4.72 8.47 -2.92
CA ALA A 63 4.24 9.56 -2.07
C ALA A 63 4.83 9.40 -0.66
N LEU A 64 6.02 9.99 -0.44
CA LEU A 64 6.61 10.16 0.88
C LEU A 64 5.82 11.25 1.61
N LYS A 65 5.10 10.88 2.68
CA LYS A 65 4.31 11.83 3.49
C LYS A 65 5.14 12.96 4.10
N ASP A 66 6.47 12.87 4.07
CA ASP A 66 7.40 13.82 4.69
C ASP A 66 8.28 14.60 3.69
N ALA A 67 8.05 14.49 2.37
CA ALA A 67 8.91 15.13 1.36
C ALA A 67 8.46 16.54 0.92
N VAL A 68 7.85 17.33 1.82
CA VAL A 68 7.63 18.76 1.59
C VAL A 68 8.13 19.55 2.80
N LYS A 69 9.45 19.59 3.01
CA LYS A 69 10.08 20.59 3.89
C LYS A 69 11.43 21.11 3.42
N TYR A 70 11.80 21.05 2.13
CA TYR A 70 12.98 21.77 1.64
C TYR A 70 12.96 21.95 0.13
N SER A 71 12.31 23.02 -0.36
CA SER A 71 12.62 23.65 -1.65
C SER A 71 12.05 25.07 -1.76
N THR A 72 12.24 25.89 -0.73
CA THR A 72 12.38 27.34 -0.92
C THR A 72 13.86 27.70 -0.91
N VAL A 73 14.66 27.02 -1.74
CA VAL A 73 15.96 27.54 -2.15
C VAL A 73 15.86 27.85 -3.63
N GLY A 74 15.55 29.12 -3.89
CA GLY A 74 16.00 29.90 -5.03
C GLY A 74 15.61 29.42 -6.43
N LEU A 75 14.43 29.82 -6.90
CA LEU A 75 14.18 30.09 -8.33
C LEU A 75 13.17 31.24 -8.52
N SER A 76 13.39 32.39 -7.85
CA SER A 76 12.60 33.61 -8.10
C SER A 76 13.31 34.63 -8.99
N ASN A 77 14.30 34.21 -9.79
CA ASN A 77 15.08 35.13 -10.63
C ASN A 77 15.15 34.68 -12.10
N LEU A 78 14.09 34.08 -12.65
CA LEU A 78 14.13 33.60 -14.05
C LEU A 78 12.89 33.93 -14.89
N TRP A 79 12.16 34.98 -14.54
CA TRP A 79 11.13 35.58 -15.41
C TRP A 79 11.03 37.10 -15.19
N ASN A 80 12.10 37.85 -15.52
CA ASN A 80 11.98 39.18 -16.16
C ASN A 80 13.36 39.79 -16.48
N THR A 81 13.73 39.71 -17.75
CA THR A 81 14.58 40.65 -18.49
C THR A 81 14.01 40.73 -19.90
N PRO A 82 13.83 41.91 -20.53
CA PRO A 82 13.56 43.24 -19.97
C PRO A 82 12.07 43.50 -19.72
#